data_AF-A0A351YV06-F1
#
_entry.id   AF-A0A351YV06-F1
#
_cell.length_a   1.000
_cell.length_b   1.000
_cell.length_c   1.000
_cell.angle_alpha   90.00
_cell.angle_beta   90.00
_cell.angle_gamma   90.00
#
_symmetry.space_group_name_H-M   'P 1'
#
loop_
_entity.id
_entity.type
_entity.pdbx_description
1 polymer ?
#
loop_
_entity_poly.entity_id
_entity_poly.type
_entity_poly.pdbx_seq_one_letter_code
_entity_poly.pdbx_strand_id
1 'polypeptide(L)'
;MKRNLILTAAAMVLVGSFAFAKEATLIDFTKLTADSIPNADGQNTQNSRTVMDYSVAAGATFTNEQKSLMKTSLAIPNWEVVLNSSAKNPQALALSTTKAARVREGSEQPFAGSDVLGVRVVFPTWNNNANAKIVPPFDIQAYEPLADADENGVRGEQTDEQKGKYLFEDGYGLITNVGTIKAISCYTMGMNFPH
;
A
#
# COMPACT_ATOMS: atom_id res chain seq x y z
N MET A 1 51.74 -2.49 25.62
CA MET A 1 50.48 -1.89 26.11
C MET A 1 49.85 -0.90 25.14
N LYS A 2 50.55 0.18 24.70
CA LYS A 2 49.99 1.17 23.75
C LYS A 2 49.48 0.58 22.42
N ARG A 3 50.19 -0.41 21.86
CA ARG A 3 49.83 -1.10 20.60
C ARG A 3 48.53 -1.91 20.70
N ASN A 4 48.30 -2.59 21.84
CA ASN A 4 47.08 -3.37 22.06
C ASN A 4 45.87 -2.45 22.27
N LEU A 5 46.07 -1.32 22.95
CA LEU A 5 45.01 -0.35 23.22
C LEU A 5 44.50 0.34 21.94
N ILE A 6 45.41 0.64 21.00
CA ILE A 6 45.06 1.17 19.67
C ILE A 6 44.31 0.13 18.83
N LEU A 7 44.70 -1.15 18.91
CA LEU A 7 44.02 -2.24 18.23
C LEU A 7 42.60 -2.47 18.75
N THR A 8 42.40 -2.40 20.08
CA THR A 8 41.07 -2.52 20.68
C THR A 8 40.17 -1.32 20.34
N ALA A 9 40.73 -0.11 20.33
CA ALA A 9 39.99 1.09 19.94
C ALA A 9 39.58 1.04 18.45
N ALA A 10 40.49 0.60 17.56
CA ALA A 10 40.19 0.42 16.14
C ALA A 10 39.12 -0.66 15.92
N ALA A 11 39.17 -1.76 16.67
CA ALA A 11 38.13 -2.80 16.62
C ALA A 11 36.76 -2.28 17.10
N MET A 12 36.73 -1.47 18.17
CA MET A 12 35.47 -0.87 18.66
C MET A 12 34.87 0.15 17.68
N VAL A 13 35.71 0.94 16.98
CA VAL A 13 35.24 1.87 15.93
C VAL A 13 34.70 1.10 14.71
N LEU A 14 35.35 0.00 14.32
CA LEU A 14 34.87 -0.87 13.24
C LEU A 14 33.54 -1.55 13.60
N VAL A 15 33.37 -2.03 14.82
CA VAL A 15 32.11 -2.65 15.28
C VAL A 15 31.00 -1.60 15.43
N GLY A 16 31.30 -0.39 15.91
CA GLY A 16 30.34 0.71 16.01
C GLY A 16 29.84 1.24 14.66
N SER A 17 30.59 1.00 13.58
CA SER A 17 30.22 1.42 12.23
C SER A 17 29.10 0.57 11.60
N PHE A 18 28.73 -0.57 12.21
CA PHE A 18 27.65 -1.44 11.73
C PHE A 18 26.27 -1.15 12.32
N ALA A 19 26.13 -0.12 13.15
CA ALA A 19 24.83 0.37 13.63
C ALA A 19 24.11 1.17 12.52
N PHE A 20 23.85 0.53 11.38
CA PHE A 20 23.05 1.12 10.30
C PHE A 20 21.57 1.13 10.69
N ALA A 21 20.88 2.23 10.38
CA ALA A 21 19.44 2.30 10.52
C ALA A 21 18.78 1.26 9.60
N LYS A 22 17.88 0.44 10.13
CA LYS A 22 17.11 -0.54 9.35
C LYS A 22 16.20 0.20 8.38
N GLU A 23 16.43 0.01 7.09
CA GLU A 23 15.49 0.44 6.04
C GLU A 23 14.37 -0.59 5.93
N ALA A 24 13.13 -0.11 5.75
CA ALA A 24 11.95 -0.95 5.58
C ALA A 24 10.99 -0.28 4.59
N THR A 25 10.38 -1.08 3.73
CA THR A 25 9.36 -0.62 2.79
C THR A 25 8.03 -0.44 3.52
N LEU A 26 7.51 0.79 3.55
CA LEU A 26 6.20 1.09 4.15
C LEU A 26 5.07 0.47 3.34
N ILE A 27 5.06 0.76 2.04
CA ILE A 27 4.05 0.26 1.11
C ILE A 27 4.69 -0.06 -0.23
N ASP A 28 4.39 -1.24 -0.74
CA ASP A 28 4.82 -1.75 -2.04
C ASP A 28 3.59 -2.03 -2.90
N PHE A 29 3.29 -1.12 -3.82
CA PHE A 29 2.14 -1.23 -4.70
C PHE A 29 2.22 -2.43 -5.65
N THR A 30 3.41 -2.98 -5.90
CA THR A 30 3.56 -4.18 -6.76
C THR A 30 2.94 -5.43 -6.13
N LYS A 31 2.73 -5.42 -4.81
CA LYS A 31 2.09 -6.50 -4.05
C LYS A 31 0.57 -6.32 -3.89
N LEU A 32 0.04 -5.18 -4.36
CA LEU A 32 -1.35 -4.77 -4.19
C LEU A 32 -2.16 -4.94 -5.48
N THR A 33 -1.71 -5.78 -6.40
CA THR A 33 -2.52 -6.21 -7.54
C THR A 33 -3.71 -7.04 -7.05
N ALA A 34 -4.84 -6.93 -7.75
CA ALA A 34 -6.01 -7.73 -7.46
C ALA A 34 -5.80 -9.18 -7.93
N ASP A 35 -5.94 -10.12 -6.99
CA ASP A 35 -5.67 -11.55 -7.17
C ASP A 35 -6.79 -12.45 -6.62
N SER A 36 -7.80 -11.87 -5.96
CA SER A 36 -8.95 -12.57 -5.38
C SER A 36 -10.27 -11.88 -5.72
N ILE A 37 -11.37 -12.61 -5.49
CA ILE A 37 -12.76 -12.16 -5.71
C ILE A 37 -12.99 -11.71 -7.16
N PRO A 38 -13.34 -12.65 -8.06
CA PRO A 38 -13.65 -12.32 -9.44
C PRO A 38 -14.97 -11.54 -9.52
N ASN A 39 -15.00 -10.52 -10.38
CA ASN A 39 -16.23 -9.86 -10.79
C ASN A 39 -17.00 -10.71 -11.83
N ALA A 40 -18.15 -10.20 -12.28
CA ALA A 40 -18.96 -10.84 -13.32
C ALA A 40 -18.21 -11.05 -14.65
N ASP A 41 -17.16 -10.28 -14.90
CA ASP A 41 -16.30 -10.37 -16.09
C ASP A 41 -15.08 -11.29 -15.89
N GLY A 42 -14.99 -11.98 -14.74
CA GLY A 42 -13.90 -12.89 -14.40
C GLY A 42 -12.59 -12.22 -14.00
N GLN A 43 -12.57 -10.89 -13.81
CA GLN A 43 -11.41 -10.16 -13.33
C GLN A 43 -11.42 -10.07 -11.81
N ASN A 44 -10.29 -10.39 -11.17
CA ASN A 44 -10.13 -10.24 -9.73
C ASN A 44 -10.21 -8.77 -9.34
N THR A 45 -10.88 -8.50 -8.22
CA THR A 45 -11.16 -7.13 -7.74
C THR A 45 -10.44 -6.80 -6.45
N GLN A 46 -10.11 -7.80 -5.65
CA GLN A 46 -9.52 -7.62 -4.33
C GLN A 46 -8.15 -8.28 -4.22
N ASN A 47 -7.38 -7.87 -3.22
CA ASN A 47 -6.10 -8.45 -2.86
C ASN A 47 -6.28 -9.42 -1.69
N SER A 48 -5.95 -10.69 -1.91
CA SER A 48 -6.08 -11.81 -0.99
C SER A 48 -5.45 -11.53 0.39
N ARG A 49 -4.26 -10.95 0.43
CA ARG A 49 -3.60 -10.63 1.69
C ARG A 49 -4.33 -9.55 2.46
N THR A 50 -4.83 -8.49 1.82
CA THR A 50 -5.36 -7.31 2.52
C THR A 50 -6.87 -7.20 2.54
N VAL A 51 -7.58 -8.24 2.11
CA VAL A 51 -9.05 -8.25 2.09
C VAL A 51 -9.64 -8.18 3.50
N MET A 52 -10.56 -7.27 3.70
CA MET A 52 -11.30 -7.06 4.94
C MET A 52 -12.78 -7.20 4.64
N ASP A 53 -13.47 -7.98 5.47
CA ASP A 53 -14.91 -8.21 5.35
C ASP A 53 -15.67 -7.33 6.35
N TYR A 54 -16.27 -6.25 5.85
CA TYR A 54 -17.09 -5.35 6.67
C TYR A 54 -18.55 -5.82 6.79
N SER A 55 -18.93 -6.92 6.13
CA SER A 55 -20.29 -7.43 6.18
C SER A 55 -20.70 -7.98 7.55
N VAL A 56 -19.74 -8.29 8.42
CA VAL A 56 -19.99 -8.75 9.80
C VAL A 56 -20.66 -7.64 10.64
N ALA A 57 -20.38 -6.38 10.34
CA ALA A 57 -21.05 -5.24 10.98
C ALA A 57 -22.42 -4.91 10.34
N ALA A 58 -22.71 -5.50 9.17
CA ALA A 58 -23.97 -5.31 8.47
C ALA A 58 -25.04 -6.22 9.08
N GLY A 59 -26.21 -5.65 9.42
CA GLY A 59 -27.32 -6.41 9.97
C GLY A 59 -27.81 -7.53 9.04
N ALA A 60 -28.67 -8.41 9.57
CA ALA A 60 -29.17 -9.60 8.86
C ALA A 60 -30.01 -9.32 7.58
N THR A 61 -30.22 -8.05 7.22
CA THR A 61 -31.06 -7.61 6.10
C THR A 61 -30.37 -7.65 4.73
N PHE A 62 -29.06 -7.87 4.67
CA PHE A 62 -28.31 -7.89 3.41
C PHE A 62 -28.18 -9.29 2.84
N THR A 63 -28.36 -9.43 1.51
CA THR A 63 -28.14 -10.70 0.80
C THR A 63 -26.64 -11.04 0.74
N ASN A 64 -26.31 -12.29 0.46
CA ASN A 64 -24.91 -12.73 0.40
C ASN A 64 -24.12 -12.00 -0.70
N GLU A 65 -24.78 -11.66 -1.81
CA GLU A 65 -24.19 -10.88 -2.90
C GLU A 65 -23.89 -9.45 -2.44
N GLN A 66 -24.81 -8.83 -1.68
CA GLN A 66 -24.59 -7.50 -1.11
C GLN A 66 -23.46 -7.51 -0.08
N LYS A 67 -23.35 -8.56 0.72
CA LYS A 67 -22.24 -8.74 1.68
C LYS A 67 -20.90 -8.91 0.98
N SER A 68 -20.86 -9.61 -0.16
CA SER A 68 -19.63 -9.75 -0.95
C SER A 68 -19.14 -8.41 -1.51
N LEU A 69 -20.03 -7.47 -1.80
CA LEU A 69 -19.65 -6.09 -2.19
C LEU A 69 -19.11 -5.25 -1.03
N MET A 70 -19.32 -5.68 0.21
CA MET A 70 -18.77 -5.02 1.41
C MET A 70 -17.35 -5.46 1.73
N LYS A 71 -16.78 -6.39 0.94
CA LYS A 71 -15.37 -6.76 1.01
C LYS A 71 -14.55 -5.72 0.26
N THR A 72 -13.53 -5.19 0.91
CA THR A 72 -12.57 -4.28 0.29
C THR A 72 -11.16 -4.67 0.72
N SER A 73 -10.17 -4.21 -0.02
CA SER A 73 -8.76 -4.54 0.19
C SER A 73 -7.91 -3.36 -0.23
N LEU A 74 -6.62 -3.38 0.08
CA LEU A 74 -5.67 -2.35 -0.39
C LEU A 74 -5.32 -2.51 -1.89
N ALA A 75 -6.10 -3.29 -2.66
CA ALA A 75 -5.90 -3.43 -4.10
C ALA A 75 -5.86 -2.08 -4.81
N ILE A 76 -4.95 -1.92 -5.78
CA ILE A 76 -4.69 -0.65 -6.47
C ILE A 76 -5.97 0.12 -6.89
N PRO A 77 -7.00 -0.52 -7.51
CA PRO A 77 -8.20 0.19 -7.95
C PRO A 77 -9.09 0.74 -6.83
N ASN A 78 -8.94 0.25 -5.60
CA ASN A 78 -9.74 0.69 -4.45
C ASN A 78 -9.18 1.96 -3.79
N TRP A 79 -7.98 2.40 -4.18
CA TRP A 79 -7.41 3.64 -3.67
C TRP A 79 -8.15 4.84 -4.23
N GLU A 80 -8.29 5.90 -3.45
CA GLU A 80 -9.08 7.07 -3.84
C GLU A 80 -8.24 8.33 -3.97
N VAL A 81 -8.64 9.18 -4.92
CA VAL A 81 -8.09 10.53 -5.09
C VAL A 81 -9.03 11.54 -4.45
N VAL A 82 -8.66 12.08 -3.31
CA VAL A 82 -9.40 13.10 -2.58
C VAL A 82 -8.88 14.48 -2.96
N LEU A 83 -9.66 15.20 -3.77
CA LEU A 83 -9.38 16.59 -4.12
C LEU A 83 -9.74 17.55 -2.97
N ASN A 84 -9.02 18.65 -2.82
CA ASN A 84 -9.46 19.72 -1.92
C ASN A 84 -10.67 20.49 -2.47
N SER A 85 -11.36 21.24 -1.60
CA SER A 85 -12.58 21.99 -1.96
C SER A 85 -12.40 22.90 -3.18
N SER A 86 -11.23 23.52 -3.34
CA SER A 86 -10.93 24.41 -4.47
C SER A 86 -10.68 23.68 -5.80
N ALA A 87 -10.43 22.37 -5.77
CA ALA A 87 -10.25 21.53 -6.96
C ALA A 87 -11.47 20.65 -7.28
N LYS A 88 -12.43 20.53 -6.35
CA LYS A 88 -13.64 19.72 -6.54
C LYS A 88 -14.59 20.36 -7.54
N ASN A 89 -14.71 19.74 -8.71
CA ASN A 89 -15.83 19.95 -9.63
C ASN A 89 -16.26 18.59 -10.20
N PRO A 90 -17.46 18.47 -10.81
CA PRO A 90 -17.98 17.18 -11.28
C PRO A 90 -17.04 16.46 -12.26
N GLN A 91 -16.37 17.21 -13.15
CA GLN A 91 -15.44 16.65 -14.12
C GLN A 91 -14.16 16.12 -13.45
N ALA A 92 -13.58 16.89 -12.53
CA ALA A 92 -12.39 16.54 -11.78
C ALA A 92 -12.63 15.31 -10.90
N LEU A 93 -13.81 15.21 -10.29
CA LEU A 93 -14.22 14.03 -9.51
C LEU A 93 -14.39 12.79 -10.39
N ALA A 94 -15.00 12.93 -11.57
CA ALA A 94 -15.23 11.80 -12.47
C ALA A 94 -13.94 11.29 -13.14
N LEU A 95 -12.97 12.17 -13.40
CA LEU A 95 -11.75 11.83 -14.13
C LEU A 95 -10.52 11.59 -13.25
N SER A 96 -10.57 11.95 -11.96
CA SER A 96 -9.48 11.65 -11.03
C SER A 96 -9.67 10.26 -10.45
N THR A 97 -8.83 9.33 -10.86
CA THR A 97 -8.98 7.91 -10.53
C THR A 97 -7.63 7.26 -10.30
N THR A 98 -7.65 6.09 -9.66
CA THR A 98 -6.51 5.20 -9.53
C THR A 98 -6.67 4.00 -10.47
N LYS A 99 -5.55 3.47 -10.98
CA LYS A 99 -5.54 2.27 -11.82
C LYS A 99 -4.20 1.57 -11.72
N ALA A 100 -4.18 0.25 -11.88
CA ALA A 100 -2.94 -0.47 -12.12
C ALA A 100 -2.25 0.04 -13.40
N ALA A 101 -1.01 0.49 -13.26
CA ALA A 101 -0.17 0.97 -14.35
C ALA A 101 1.03 0.03 -14.49
N ARG A 102 1.08 -0.69 -15.62
CA ARG A 102 2.19 -1.58 -15.96
C ARG A 102 3.42 -0.75 -16.31
N VAL A 103 4.52 -0.97 -15.58
CA VAL A 103 5.81 -0.40 -15.97
C VAL A 103 6.37 -1.20 -17.14
N ARG A 104 6.84 -0.49 -18.18
CA ARG A 104 7.38 -1.11 -19.39
C ARG A 104 8.50 -2.11 -19.05
N GLU A 105 8.44 -3.27 -19.68
CA GLU A 105 9.49 -4.28 -19.58
C GLU A 105 10.80 -3.76 -20.19
N GLY A 106 11.91 -3.92 -19.46
CA GLY A 106 13.21 -3.38 -19.84
C GLY A 106 13.38 -1.86 -19.60
N SER A 107 12.50 -1.24 -18.81
CA SER A 107 12.72 0.13 -18.30
C SER A 107 13.97 0.18 -17.40
N GLU A 108 14.76 1.24 -17.52
CA GLU A 108 15.86 1.53 -16.58
C GLU A 108 15.33 2.04 -15.22
N GLN A 109 14.05 2.40 -15.15
CA GLN A 109 13.39 2.82 -13.92
C GLN A 109 13.01 1.62 -13.04
N PRO A 110 12.91 1.79 -11.72
CA PRO A 110 12.49 0.73 -10.80
C PRO A 110 11.14 0.09 -11.19
N PHE A 111 10.92 -1.16 -10.76
CA PHE A 111 9.67 -1.93 -10.94
C PHE A 111 9.33 -2.29 -12.39
N ALA A 112 10.32 -2.36 -13.29
CA ALA A 112 10.13 -2.80 -14.67
C ALA A 112 9.42 -4.15 -14.76
N GLY A 113 8.32 -4.22 -15.52
CA GLY A 113 7.52 -5.44 -15.62
C GLY A 113 6.67 -5.76 -14.39
N SER A 114 6.42 -4.80 -13.52
CA SER A 114 5.42 -4.89 -12.44
C SER A 114 4.31 -3.88 -12.64
N ASP A 115 3.15 -4.14 -12.03
CA ASP A 115 2.07 -3.17 -11.95
C ASP A 115 2.28 -2.29 -10.71
N VAL A 116 2.18 -0.98 -10.88
CA VAL A 116 2.28 0.00 -9.79
C VAL A 116 0.99 0.83 -9.71
N LEU A 117 0.84 1.60 -8.63
CA LEU A 117 -0.26 2.54 -8.48
C LEU A 117 -0.14 3.68 -9.50
N GLY A 118 -0.97 3.64 -10.53
CA GLY A 118 -1.21 4.75 -11.43
C GLY A 118 -2.27 5.68 -10.85
N VAL A 119 -1.98 6.98 -10.83
CA VAL A 119 -2.90 8.00 -10.32
C VAL A 119 -3.13 9.03 -11.41
N ARG A 120 -4.39 9.25 -11.76
CA ARG A 120 -4.81 10.38 -12.57
C ARG A 120 -5.43 11.42 -11.66
N VAL A 121 -4.93 12.65 -11.75
CA VAL A 121 -5.48 13.80 -11.03
C VAL A 121 -5.82 14.88 -12.05
N VAL A 122 -7.07 15.30 -12.09
CA VAL A 122 -7.52 16.38 -12.96
C VAL A 122 -7.77 17.61 -12.11
N PHE A 123 -6.87 18.59 -12.23
CA PHE A 123 -7.06 19.90 -11.61
C PHE A 123 -7.83 20.84 -12.54
N PRO A 124 -8.66 21.74 -11.98
CA PRO A 124 -9.25 22.84 -12.74
C PRO A 124 -8.18 23.72 -13.41
N THR A 125 -8.52 24.34 -14.54
CA THR A 125 -7.61 25.19 -15.31
C THR A 125 -7.62 26.66 -14.88
N TRP A 126 -8.59 27.08 -14.06
CA TRP A 126 -8.60 28.43 -13.48
C TRP A 126 -7.56 28.55 -12.37
N ASN A 127 -7.25 29.79 -11.95
CA ASN A 127 -6.32 30.00 -10.84
C ASN A 127 -6.92 29.56 -9.50
N ASN A 128 -6.46 28.43 -8.98
CA ASN A 128 -6.85 27.90 -7.67
C ASN A 128 -5.65 27.27 -6.95
N ASN A 129 -5.73 27.22 -5.62
CA ASN A 129 -4.81 26.42 -4.83
C ASN A 129 -5.29 24.98 -4.81
N ALA A 130 -4.94 24.20 -5.84
CA ALA A 130 -5.40 22.83 -6.02
C ALA A 130 -4.43 21.82 -5.38
N ASN A 131 -4.97 20.85 -4.63
CA ASN A 131 -4.20 19.69 -4.19
C ASN A 131 -5.06 18.42 -4.20
N ALA A 132 -4.38 17.29 -4.19
CA ALA A 132 -4.99 15.97 -4.13
C ALA A 132 -4.27 15.13 -3.07
N LYS A 133 -5.05 14.30 -2.37
CA LYS A 133 -4.54 13.26 -1.48
C LYS A 133 -4.89 11.91 -2.07
N ILE A 134 -3.95 10.99 -2.00
CA ILE A 134 -4.18 9.60 -2.38
C ILE A 134 -4.31 8.81 -1.08
N VAL A 135 -5.48 8.23 -0.87
CA VAL A 135 -5.85 7.60 0.41
C VAL A 135 -6.19 6.13 0.20
N PRO A 136 -5.86 5.26 1.16
CA PRO A 136 -6.31 3.88 1.14
C PRO A 136 -7.84 3.80 1.31
N PRO A 137 -8.47 2.70 0.89
CA PRO A 137 -9.92 2.50 1.04
C PRO A 137 -10.39 2.39 2.49
N PHE A 138 -9.49 2.07 3.42
CA PHE A 138 -9.75 2.00 4.85
C PHE A 138 -8.50 2.33 5.67
N ASP A 139 -8.70 2.64 6.94
CA ASP A 139 -7.60 2.86 7.88
C ASP A 139 -6.87 1.56 8.19
N ILE A 140 -5.57 1.54 7.94
CA ILE A 140 -4.70 0.37 8.13
C ILE A 140 -4.55 0.08 9.63
N GLN A 141 -5.03 -1.10 10.06
CA GLN A 141 -5.02 -1.50 11.46
C GLN A 141 -3.66 -2.10 11.85
N ALA A 142 -3.00 -1.54 12.87
CA ALA A 142 -1.65 -1.93 13.23
C ALA A 142 -1.52 -3.34 13.84
N TYR A 143 -2.58 -3.85 14.48
CA TYR A 143 -2.53 -5.11 15.25
C TYR A 143 -3.42 -6.20 14.67
N GLU A 144 -3.82 -6.08 13.39
CA GLU A 144 -4.59 -7.13 12.74
C GLU A 144 -3.72 -8.38 12.57
N PRO A 145 -4.11 -9.54 13.11
CA PRO A 145 -3.33 -10.76 13.02
C PRO A 145 -3.17 -11.20 11.56
N LEU A 146 -1.97 -11.66 11.18
CA LEU A 146 -1.75 -12.26 9.88
C LEU A 146 -2.53 -13.58 9.78
N ALA A 147 -3.50 -13.64 8.87
CA ALA A 147 -4.25 -14.85 8.54
C ALA A 147 -4.45 -14.90 7.02
N ASP A 148 -4.36 -16.09 6.43
CA ASP A 148 -4.63 -16.25 5.00
C ASP A 148 -6.14 -16.10 4.73
N ALA A 149 -6.45 -15.49 3.59
CA ALA A 149 -7.81 -15.42 3.09
C ALA A 149 -8.01 -16.49 2.01
N ASP A 150 -9.19 -17.10 1.99
CA ASP A 150 -9.59 -18.01 0.92
C ASP A 150 -9.87 -17.26 -0.40
N GLU A 151 -10.24 -18.01 -1.44
CA GLU A 151 -10.62 -17.47 -2.76
C GLU A 151 -11.79 -16.47 -2.71
N ASN A 152 -12.59 -16.53 -1.65
CA ASN A 152 -13.73 -15.65 -1.41
C ASN A 152 -13.37 -14.48 -0.49
N GLY A 153 -12.12 -14.36 -0.04
CA GLY A 153 -11.65 -13.33 0.87
C GLY A 153 -12.13 -13.49 2.32
N VAL A 154 -12.50 -14.70 2.74
CA VAL A 154 -12.81 -15.04 4.13
C VAL A 154 -11.52 -15.45 4.83
N ARG A 155 -11.25 -14.87 6.00
CA ARG A 155 -10.03 -15.13 6.78
C ARG A 155 -10.16 -16.40 7.62
N GLY A 156 -9.14 -17.25 7.54
CA GLY A 156 -9.00 -18.41 8.42
C GLY A 156 -8.37 -18.09 9.78
N GLU A 157 -8.08 -19.14 10.55
CA GLU A 157 -7.26 -19.02 11.76
C GLU A 157 -5.78 -18.89 11.41
N GLN A 158 -4.99 -18.27 12.30
CA GLN A 158 -3.55 -18.16 12.12
C GLN A 158 -2.88 -19.53 12.23
N THR A 159 -2.00 -19.84 11.28
CA THR A 159 -1.06 -20.96 11.40
C THR A 159 0.01 -20.68 12.46
N ASP A 160 0.71 -21.72 12.93
CA ASP A 160 1.75 -21.57 13.96
C ASP A 160 2.90 -20.67 13.51
N GLU A 161 3.21 -20.63 12.21
CA GLU A 161 4.24 -19.79 11.60
C GLU A 161 3.82 -18.31 11.41
N GLN A 162 2.52 -18.03 11.48
CA GLN A 162 1.93 -16.69 11.35
C GLN A 162 1.71 -16.01 12.69
N LYS A 163 1.75 -16.76 13.80
CA LYS A 163 1.62 -16.21 15.15
C LYS A 163 2.69 -15.15 15.41
N GLY A 164 2.24 -13.98 15.89
CA GLY A 164 3.10 -12.84 16.19
C GLY A 164 3.46 -11.95 15.00
N LYS A 165 2.92 -12.22 13.81
CA LYS A 165 3.00 -11.33 12.64
C LYS A 165 1.69 -10.60 12.42
N TYR A 166 1.78 -9.40 11.85
CA TYR A 166 0.60 -8.61 11.52
C TYR A 166 0.34 -8.58 10.02
N LEU A 167 -0.93 -8.39 9.68
CA LEU A 167 -1.44 -8.49 8.33
C LEU A 167 -0.75 -7.54 7.34
N PHE A 168 -0.55 -6.30 7.79
CA PHE A 168 -0.08 -5.19 6.97
C PHE A 168 1.45 -4.98 7.03
N GLU A 169 2.20 -5.90 7.65
CA GLU A 169 3.67 -5.88 7.62
C GLU A 169 4.22 -6.25 6.24
N ASP A 170 5.53 -6.08 6.03
CA ASP A 170 6.26 -6.47 4.81
C ASP A 170 5.86 -5.70 3.54
N GLY A 171 5.56 -4.40 3.68
CA GLY A 171 5.22 -3.52 2.56
C GLY A 171 3.73 -3.42 2.26
N TYR A 172 2.87 -3.80 3.20
CA TYR A 172 1.41 -3.65 3.09
C TYR A 172 0.84 -2.49 3.92
N GLY A 173 1.70 -1.61 4.47
CA GLY A 173 1.30 -0.37 5.14
C GLY A 173 1.70 -0.25 6.61
N LEU A 174 2.29 -1.28 7.22
CA LEU A 174 2.77 -1.26 8.61
C LEU A 174 4.28 -1.46 8.68
N ILE A 175 4.96 -0.56 9.41
CA ILE A 175 6.35 -0.72 9.81
C ILE A 175 6.40 -0.84 11.34
N THR A 176 6.97 -1.94 11.82
CA THR A 176 7.32 -2.11 13.22
C THR A 176 8.70 -1.51 13.48
N ASN A 177 8.73 -0.32 14.09
CA ASN A 177 9.96 0.38 14.47
C ASN A 177 9.93 0.74 15.96
N VAL A 178 11.03 0.47 16.65
CA VAL A 178 11.23 0.80 18.08
C VAL A 178 11.87 2.21 18.25
N GLY A 179 12.29 2.86 17.16
CA GLY A 179 12.91 4.18 17.15
C GLY A 179 12.21 5.20 16.22
N THR A 180 12.88 6.33 15.99
CA THR A 180 12.35 7.42 15.15
C THR A 180 12.54 7.15 13.66
N ILE A 181 11.50 7.43 12.86
CA ILE A 181 11.60 7.45 11.39
C ILE A 181 12.33 8.73 10.98
N LYS A 182 13.52 8.61 10.40
CA LYS A 182 14.35 9.76 10.00
C LYS A 182 13.99 10.30 8.61
N ALA A 183 13.61 9.44 7.69
CA ALA A 183 13.29 9.80 6.31
C ALA A 183 12.27 8.82 5.73
N ILE A 184 11.44 9.34 4.82
CA ILE A 184 10.53 8.56 3.98
C ILE A 184 10.82 8.97 2.55
N SER A 185 11.07 8.00 1.68
CA SER A 185 11.26 8.20 0.24
C SER A 185 10.11 7.55 -0.53
N CYS A 186 9.77 8.12 -1.68
CA CYS A 186 8.82 7.52 -2.61
C CYS A 186 9.36 7.61 -4.04
N TYR A 187 9.13 6.56 -4.81
CA TYR A 187 9.40 6.58 -6.25
C TYR A 187 8.14 7.03 -6.98
N THR A 188 8.23 8.14 -7.71
CA THR A 188 7.11 8.67 -8.49
C THR A 188 7.59 8.98 -9.90
N MET A 189 6.74 8.70 -10.88
CA MET A 189 6.94 9.11 -12.27
C MET A 189 5.73 9.91 -12.69
N GLY A 190 5.95 11.19 -13.03
CA GLY A 190 4.90 12.11 -13.43
C GLY A 190 5.03 12.49 -14.90
N MET A 191 3.90 12.55 -15.60
CA MET A 191 3.78 13.19 -16.91
C MET A 191 2.70 14.26 -16.82
N ASN A 192 3.01 15.51 -17.20
CA ASN A 192 2.02 16.58 -17.26
C ASN A 192 1.24 16.51 -18.58
N PHE A 193 -0.06 16.80 -18.52
CA PHE A 193 -0.94 17.02 -19.68
C PHE A 193 -0.73 18.46 -20.25
N PRO A 194 -0.92 18.76 -21.55
CA PRO A 194 -1.47 17.95 -22.63
C PRO A 194 -0.37 17.32 -23.48
N HIS A 195 -0.49 16.03 -23.71
CA HIS A 195 0.20 15.35 -24.81
C HIS A 195 -0.80 15.14 -25.93
#